data_AF-A0A1S8DKC3-F1
#
_entry.id   AF-A0A1S8DKC3-F1
#
_cell.length_a   1.000
_cell.length_b   1.000
_cell.length_c   1.000
_cell.angle_alpha   90.00
_cell.angle_beta   90.00
_cell.angle_gamma   90.00
#
_symmetry.space_group_name_H-M   'P 1'
#
loop_
_entity.id
_entity.type
_entity.pdbx_description
1 polymer ?
#
loop_
_entity_poly.entity_id
_entity_poly.type
_entity_poly.pdbx_seq_one_letter_code
_entity_poly.pdbx_strand_id
1 'polypeptide(L)'
;MNEKQRSLCRYLAKMESAHAAEWLISTYPIDSVDYGEAFWLMSHRSWRRGDQKRLANYYFKKLPFSGAFGYESFASFMSTSALLSCVRAGLPMSHADVELLLYYLVPALKKFAKGQADYQLIADFATEAQNATLG
;
A
#
# COMPACT_ATOMS: atom_id res chain seq x y z
N MET A 1 3.96 15.27 -12.68
CA MET A 1 3.02 14.53 -13.53
C MET A 1 3.25 14.89 -14.99
N ASN A 2 3.71 13.93 -15.80
CA ASN A 2 3.92 14.10 -17.25
C ASN A 2 2.63 13.84 -18.07
N GLU A 3 2.64 14.07 -19.38
CA GLU A 3 1.43 13.92 -20.22
C GLU A 3 0.95 12.46 -20.34
N LYS A 4 1.89 11.50 -20.30
CA LYS A 4 1.57 10.06 -20.25
C LYS A 4 0.77 9.73 -19.00
N GLN A 5 1.25 10.16 -17.84
CA GLN A 5 0.60 10.00 -16.53
C GLN A 5 -0.79 10.64 -16.49
N ARG A 6 -0.93 11.85 -17.04
CA ARG A 6 -2.25 12.52 -17.17
C ARG A 6 -3.23 11.69 -17.96
N SER A 7 -2.77 11.15 -19.10
CA SER A 7 -3.61 10.34 -19.98
C SER A 7 -4.01 9.02 -19.32
N LEU A 8 -3.09 8.37 -18.60
CA LEU A 8 -3.37 7.14 -17.86
C LEU A 8 -4.36 7.38 -16.71
N CYS A 9 -4.23 8.48 -15.94
CA CYS A 9 -5.22 8.84 -14.92
C CYS A 9 -6.62 9.02 -15.52
N ARG A 10 -6.72 9.76 -16.64
CA ARG A 10 -8.00 9.95 -17.35
C ARG A 10 -8.58 8.63 -17.85
N TYR A 11 -7.74 7.72 -18.31
CA TYR A 11 -8.14 6.40 -18.79
C TYR A 11 -8.68 5.53 -17.64
N LEU A 12 -7.93 5.42 -16.54
CA LEU A 12 -8.34 4.69 -15.33
C LEU A 12 -9.58 5.27 -14.66
N ALA A 13 -9.77 6.59 -14.70
CA ALA A 13 -10.95 7.24 -14.12
C ALA A 13 -12.26 6.83 -14.81
N LYS A 14 -12.22 6.42 -16.09
CA LYS A 14 -13.39 5.95 -16.84
C LYS A 14 -13.74 4.49 -16.57
N MET A 15 -12.88 3.75 -15.89
CA MET A 15 -13.09 2.34 -15.59
C MET A 15 -13.84 2.15 -14.28
N GLU A 16 -14.69 1.12 -14.24
CA GLU A 16 -15.17 0.57 -12.98
C GLU A 16 -14.00 0.12 -12.10
N SER A 17 -14.18 0.24 -10.78
CA SER A 17 -13.13 0.00 -9.79
C SER A 17 -12.45 -1.37 -9.94
N ALA A 18 -13.21 -2.44 -10.21
CA ALA A 18 -12.67 -3.79 -10.39
C ALA A 18 -11.82 -3.91 -11.67
N HIS A 19 -12.32 -3.40 -12.79
CA HIS A 19 -11.59 -3.40 -14.07
C HIS A 19 -10.31 -2.57 -13.98
N ALA A 20 -10.35 -1.41 -13.31
CA ALA A 20 -9.16 -0.60 -13.08
C ALA A 20 -8.10 -1.34 -12.24
N ALA A 21 -8.53 -2.11 -11.24
CA ALA A 21 -7.61 -2.88 -10.39
C ALA A 21 -6.95 -4.01 -11.18
N GLU A 22 -7.73 -4.75 -11.97
CA GLU A 22 -7.21 -5.79 -12.86
C GLU A 22 -6.27 -5.22 -13.91
N TRP A 23 -6.64 -4.07 -14.50
CA TRP A 23 -5.78 -3.39 -15.46
C TRP A 23 -4.44 -2.99 -14.84
N LEU A 24 -4.43 -2.42 -13.62
CA LEU A 24 -3.18 -2.09 -12.93
C LEU A 24 -2.32 -3.32 -12.67
N ILE A 25 -2.91 -4.39 -12.14
CA ILE A 25 -2.20 -5.66 -11.85
C ILE A 25 -1.61 -6.26 -13.11
N SER A 26 -2.34 -6.23 -14.23
CA SER A 26 -1.87 -6.79 -15.51
C SER A 26 -0.82 -5.91 -16.20
N THR A 27 -0.93 -4.58 -16.09
CA THR A 27 -0.06 -3.62 -16.78
C THR A 27 1.23 -3.37 -16.01
N TYR A 28 1.15 -3.39 -14.68
CA TYR A 28 2.25 -3.13 -13.75
C TYR A 28 2.40 -4.27 -12.74
N PRO A 29 2.65 -5.51 -13.22
CA PRO A 29 2.80 -6.64 -12.33
C PRO A 29 4.03 -6.48 -11.43
N ILE A 30 4.04 -7.14 -10.26
CA ILE A 30 5.10 -6.95 -9.24
C ILE A 30 6.52 -7.33 -9.70
N ASP A 31 6.65 -8.09 -10.79
CA ASP A 31 7.89 -8.50 -11.42
C ASP A 31 8.35 -7.54 -12.55
N SER A 32 7.50 -6.58 -12.95
CA SER A 32 7.87 -5.52 -13.88
C SER A 32 8.84 -4.52 -13.26
N VAL A 33 9.78 -4.03 -14.06
CA VAL A 33 10.68 -2.93 -13.66
C VAL A 33 9.89 -1.65 -13.35
N ASP A 34 8.75 -1.46 -14.02
CA ASP A 34 7.92 -0.25 -13.93
C ASP A 34 6.79 -0.36 -12.89
N TYR A 35 6.75 -1.41 -12.05
CA TYR A 35 5.61 -1.65 -11.14
C TYR A 35 5.33 -0.47 -10.19
N GLY A 36 6.35 0.33 -9.87
CA GLY A 36 6.22 1.52 -9.04
C GLY A 36 5.28 2.59 -9.62
N GLU A 37 5.09 2.62 -10.94
CA GLU A 37 4.15 3.53 -11.60
C GLU A 37 2.69 3.25 -11.16
N ALA A 38 2.40 2.00 -10.79
CA ALA A 38 1.08 1.63 -10.29
C ALA A 38 0.72 2.39 -9.01
N PHE A 39 1.67 2.57 -8.09
CA PHE A 39 1.42 3.29 -6.83
C PHE A 39 1.03 4.74 -7.09
N TRP A 40 1.70 5.36 -8.06
CA TRP A 40 1.36 6.70 -8.51
C TRP A 40 -0.06 6.74 -9.09
N LEU A 41 -0.41 5.84 -10.00
CA LEU A 41 -1.76 5.80 -10.60
C LEU A 41 -2.87 5.48 -9.59
N MET A 42 -2.61 4.59 -8.63
CA MET A 42 -3.56 4.20 -7.59
C MET A 42 -4.00 5.37 -6.71
N SER A 43 -3.07 6.28 -6.39
CA SER A 43 -3.37 7.44 -5.52
C SER A 43 -4.22 8.53 -6.19
N HIS A 44 -4.44 8.45 -7.51
CA HIS A 44 -5.19 9.46 -8.29
C HIS A 44 -6.63 9.05 -8.62
N ARG A 45 -7.19 8.02 -7.95
CA ARG A 45 -8.61 7.68 -8.04
C ARG A 45 -9.14 7.04 -6.76
N SER A 46 -10.46 7.07 -6.61
CA SER A 46 -11.17 6.36 -5.53
C SER A 46 -11.36 4.89 -5.87
N TRP A 47 -11.30 4.04 -4.84
CA TRP A 47 -11.40 2.58 -4.97
C TRP A 47 -12.51 2.03 -4.09
N ARG A 48 -13.27 1.05 -4.60
CA ARG A 48 -14.19 0.27 -3.76
C ARG A 48 -13.39 -0.56 -2.76
N ARG A 49 -13.95 -0.79 -1.56
CA ARG A 49 -13.26 -1.49 -0.45
C ARG A 49 -12.70 -2.87 -0.85
N GLY A 50 -13.44 -3.63 -1.67
CA GLY A 50 -12.96 -4.93 -2.17
C GLY A 50 -11.71 -4.80 -3.05
N ASP A 51 -11.66 -3.77 -3.89
CA ASP A 51 -10.56 -3.54 -4.83
C ASP A 51 -9.34 -2.92 -4.14
N GLN A 52 -9.55 -2.12 -3.09
CA GLN A 52 -8.45 -1.67 -2.20
C GLN A 52 -7.67 -2.87 -1.66
N LYS A 53 -8.39 -3.86 -1.09
CA LYS A 53 -7.78 -5.10 -0.57
C LYS A 53 -7.15 -5.93 -1.69
N ARG A 54 -7.79 -6.02 -2.85
CA ARG A 54 -7.25 -6.73 -4.03
C ARG A 54 -5.89 -6.17 -4.44
N LEU A 55 -5.78 -4.85 -4.57
CA LEU A 55 -4.53 -4.18 -4.91
C LEU A 55 -3.49 -4.39 -3.80
N ALA A 56 -3.85 -4.14 -2.54
CA ALA A 56 -2.93 -4.31 -1.41
C ALA A 56 -2.39 -5.74 -1.35
N ASN A 57 -3.26 -6.76 -1.40
CA ASN A 57 -2.85 -8.17 -1.36
C ASN A 57 -1.96 -8.58 -2.54
N TYR A 58 -2.08 -7.92 -3.69
CA TYR A 58 -1.22 -8.19 -4.83
C TYR A 58 0.16 -7.54 -4.67
N TYR A 59 0.20 -6.23 -4.44
CA TYR A 59 1.46 -5.47 -4.38
C TYR A 59 2.24 -5.70 -3.09
N PHE A 60 1.59 -6.03 -1.97
CA PHE A 60 2.26 -6.33 -0.70
C PHE A 60 3.00 -7.67 -0.69
N LYS A 61 2.90 -8.48 -1.76
CA LYS A 61 3.80 -9.63 -1.95
C LYS A 61 5.28 -9.24 -2.08
N LYS A 62 5.57 -7.95 -2.30
CA LYS A 62 6.91 -7.36 -2.38
C LYS A 62 7.34 -6.65 -1.09
N LEU A 63 6.62 -6.83 0.02
CA LEU A 63 7.05 -6.25 1.29
C LEU A 63 8.39 -6.89 1.75
N PRO A 64 9.28 -6.11 2.38
CA PRO A 64 9.19 -4.66 2.58
C PRO A 64 9.49 -3.87 1.30
N PHE A 65 8.80 -2.74 1.10
CA PHE A 65 9.20 -1.78 0.08
C PHE A 65 10.44 -1.00 0.51
N SER A 66 11.31 -0.66 -0.45
CA SER A 66 12.55 0.11 -0.24
C SER A 66 12.33 1.62 -0.07
N GLY A 67 11.13 2.06 0.32
CA GLY A 67 10.80 3.47 0.50
C GLY A 67 9.36 3.73 0.90
N ALA A 68 9.09 4.95 1.37
CA ALA A 68 7.78 5.36 1.89
C ALA A 68 6.67 5.42 0.81
N PHE A 69 7.02 5.70 -0.45
CA PHE A 69 6.04 6.04 -1.50
C PHE A 69 4.96 4.98 -1.74
N GLY A 70 5.32 3.68 -1.73
CA GLY A 70 4.35 2.60 -1.87
C GLY A 70 3.34 2.59 -0.73
N TYR A 71 3.81 2.73 0.51
CA TYR A 71 2.96 2.78 1.70
C TYR A 71 2.05 4.01 1.70
N GLU A 72 2.61 5.19 1.41
CA GLU A 72 1.85 6.45 1.32
C GLU A 72 0.75 6.37 0.26
N SER A 73 1.02 5.71 -0.88
CA SER A 73 0.06 5.55 -1.96
C SER A 73 -1.16 4.74 -1.53
N PHE A 74 -0.98 3.66 -0.76
CA PHE A 74 -2.11 2.92 -0.19
C PHE A 74 -2.80 3.69 0.95
N ALA A 75 -2.03 4.36 1.81
CA ALA A 75 -2.56 5.13 2.92
C ALA A 75 -3.42 6.32 2.46
N SER A 76 -3.21 6.83 1.24
CA SER A 76 -4.00 7.94 0.70
C SER A 76 -5.45 7.57 0.39
N PHE A 77 -5.78 6.28 0.23
CA PHE A 77 -7.14 5.83 -0.10
C PHE A 77 -7.70 4.70 0.78
N MET A 78 -6.86 4.03 1.59
CA MET A 78 -7.29 3.01 2.55
C MET A 78 -7.44 3.60 3.95
N SER A 79 -8.30 3.01 4.78
CA SER A 79 -8.25 3.27 6.22
C SER A 79 -7.00 2.61 6.83
N THR A 80 -6.46 3.22 7.89
CA THR A 80 -5.34 2.68 8.68
C THR A 80 -5.57 1.21 9.04
N SER A 81 -6.76 0.89 9.55
CA SER A 81 -7.13 -0.48 9.94
C SER A 81 -7.11 -1.47 8.77
N ALA A 82 -7.61 -1.09 7.59
CA ALA A 82 -7.66 -1.95 6.42
C ALA A 82 -6.26 -2.18 5.84
N LEU A 83 -5.44 -1.13 5.78
CA LEU A 83 -4.06 -1.22 5.31
C LEU A 83 -3.25 -2.14 6.24
N LEU A 84 -3.29 -1.91 7.55
CA LEU A 84 -2.60 -2.73 8.54
C LEU A 84 -3.05 -4.20 8.47
N SER A 85 -4.33 -4.48 8.25
CA SER A 85 -4.82 -5.85 8.04
C SER A 85 -4.19 -6.51 6.80
N CYS A 86 -3.97 -5.77 5.71
CA CYS A 86 -3.31 -6.30 4.53
C CYS A 86 -1.80 -6.48 4.74
N VAL A 87 -1.14 -5.57 5.46
CA VAL A 87 0.28 -5.70 5.80
C VAL A 87 0.53 -6.92 6.68
N ARG A 88 -0.33 -7.17 7.69
CA ARG A 88 -0.25 -8.37 8.54
C ARG A 88 -0.18 -9.67 7.74
N ALA A 89 -0.96 -9.77 6.66
CA ALA A 89 -1.01 -10.95 5.81
C ALA A 89 0.27 -11.16 4.96
N GLY A 90 1.12 -10.14 4.86
CA GLY A 90 2.38 -10.16 4.11
C GLY A 90 3.58 -9.73 4.95
N LEU A 91 3.55 -9.95 6.27
CA LEU A 91 4.66 -9.62 7.14
C LEU A 91 5.93 -10.40 6.73
N PRO A 92 7.09 -9.74 6.64
CA PRO A 92 8.35 -10.43 6.44
C PRO A 92 8.67 -11.39 7.59
N MET A 93 9.39 -12.48 7.29
CA MET A 93 9.82 -13.45 8.30
C MET A 93 11.11 -13.02 9.01
N SER A 94 11.92 -12.16 8.39
CA SER A 94 13.20 -11.73 8.96
C SER A 94 13.01 -10.47 9.80
N HIS A 95 13.71 -10.40 10.94
CA HIS A 95 13.68 -9.22 11.81
C HIS A 95 14.16 -7.96 11.08
N ALA A 96 15.24 -8.06 10.28
CA ALA A 96 15.78 -6.92 9.53
C ALA A 96 14.77 -6.38 8.49
N ASP A 97 14.02 -7.25 7.82
CA ASP A 97 12.98 -6.82 6.88
C ASP A 97 11.77 -6.20 7.59
N VAL A 98 11.43 -6.68 8.79
CA VAL A 98 10.40 -6.06 9.63
C VAL A 98 10.84 -4.67 10.10
N GLU A 99 12.09 -4.50 10.53
CA GLU A 99 12.63 -3.19 10.88
C GLU A 99 12.55 -2.23 9.69
N LEU A 100 12.96 -2.69 8.49
CA LEU A 100 12.88 -1.89 7.26
C LEU A 100 11.43 -1.55 6.89
N LEU A 101 10.51 -2.51 7.03
CA LEU A 101 9.08 -2.29 6.83
C LEU A 101 8.57 -1.18 7.75
N LEU A 102 8.81 -1.31 9.06
CA LEU A 102 8.32 -0.38 10.07
C LEU A 102 8.94 1.01 9.93
N TYR A 103 10.22 1.07 9.54
CA TYR A 103 10.94 2.31 9.28
C TYR A 103 10.23 3.20 8.26
N TYR A 104 9.67 2.62 7.20
CA TYR A 104 8.93 3.38 6.17
C TYR A 104 7.42 3.42 6.39
N LEU A 105 6.82 2.32 6.88
CA LEU A 105 5.38 2.21 7.05
C LEU A 105 4.85 3.10 8.16
N VAL A 106 5.51 3.16 9.32
CA VAL A 106 5.01 3.91 10.48
C VAL A 106 4.92 5.41 10.18
N PRO A 107 5.96 6.08 9.63
CA PRO A 107 5.85 7.48 9.24
C PRO A 107 4.77 7.71 8.16
N ALA A 108 4.69 6.82 7.16
CA ALA A 108 3.68 6.91 6.12
C ALA A 108 2.26 6.85 6.69
N LEU A 109 1.98 5.92 7.62
CA LEU A 109 0.66 5.83 8.26
C LEU A 109 0.35 7.04 9.14
N LYS A 110 1.32 7.52 9.92
CA LYS A 110 1.14 8.71 10.78
C LYS A 110 0.77 9.95 9.98
N LYS A 111 1.30 10.11 8.76
CA LYS A 111 0.96 11.20 7.84
C LYS A 111 -0.52 11.24 7.45
N PHE A 112 -1.19 10.09 7.39
CA PHE A 112 -2.60 9.96 6.98
C PHE A 112 -3.55 9.65 8.15
N ALA A 113 -3.04 9.52 9.38
CA ALA A 113 -3.83 9.26 10.58
C ALA A 113 -4.83 10.41 10.85
N LYS A 114 -6.07 10.07 11.17
CA LYS A 114 -7.17 11.04 11.37
C LYS A 114 -7.44 11.37 12.84
N GLY A 115 -6.73 10.73 13.77
CA GLY A 115 -6.88 10.98 15.19
C GLY A 115 -6.23 9.90 16.06
N GLN A 116 -6.45 10.00 17.36
CA GLN A 116 -5.75 9.17 18.35
C GLN A 116 -5.99 7.66 18.16
N ALA A 117 -7.18 7.27 17.71
CA ALA A 117 -7.48 5.87 17.41
C ALA A 117 -6.56 5.27 16.32
N ASP A 118 -6.25 6.03 15.27
CA ASP A 118 -5.32 5.60 14.24
C ASP A 118 -3.90 5.49 14.78
N TYR A 119 -3.46 6.47 15.58
CA TYR A 119 -2.14 6.41 16.22
C TYR A 119 -1.98 5.19 17.13
N GLN A 120 -3.03 4.82 17.86
CA GLN A 120 -3.03 3.61 18.68
C GLN A 120 -2.91 2.34 17.80
N LEU A 121 -3.71 2.21 16.75
CA LEU A 121 -3.61 1.08 15.80
C LEU A 121 -2.21 0.92 15.20
N ILE A 122 -1.55 2.04 14.87
CA ILE A 122 -0.19 2.05 14.33
C ILE A 122 0.82 1.58 15.38
N ALA A 123 0.71 2.06 16.62
CA ALA A 123 1.61 1.69 17.71
C ALA A 123 1.46 0.21 18.10
N ASP A 124 0.22 -0.27 18.20
CA ASP A 124 -0.09 -1.67 18.49
C ASP A 124 0.48 -2.59 17.41
N PHE A 125 0.26 -2.24 16.14
CA PHE A 125 0.81 -2.99 15.02
C PHE A 125 2.34 -3.01 15.01
N ALA A 126 3.02 -1.89 15.29
CA ALA A 126 4.47 -1.85 15.31
C ALA A 126 5.06 -2.79 16.38
N THR A 127 4.42 -2.83 17.55
CA THR A 127 4.80 -3.72 18.65
C THR A 127 4.53 -5.18 18.29
N GLU A 128 3.36 -5.48 17.72
CA GLU A 128 2.97 -6.80 17.21
C GLU A 128 3.99 -7.33 16.20
N ALA A 129 4.33 -6.52 15.19
CA ALA A 129 5.24 -6.91 14.11
C ALA A 129 6.67 -7.18 14.61
N GLN A 130 7.20 -6.37 15.53
CA GLN A 130 8.50 -6.61 16.14
C GLN A 130 8.54 -7.95 16.90
N ASN A 131 7.52 -8.19 17.75
CA ASN A 131 7.45 -9.41 18.55
C ASN A 131 7.30 -10.68 17.70
N ALA A 132 6.63 -10.60 16.54
CA ALA A 132 6.42 -11.74 15.64
C ALA A 132 7.72 -12.32 15.05
N THR A 133 8.84 -11.59 15.09
CA THR A 133 10.13 -12.04 14.54
C THR A 133 11.22 -12.26 15.59
N LEU A 134 10.89 -12.07 16.87
CA LEU A 134 11.79 -12.26 18.02
C LEU A 134 11.58 -13.59 18.75
N GLY A 135 10.59 -14.39 18.34
CA GLY A 135 10.32 -15.74 18.84
C GLY A 135 10.66 -16.81 17.82
#